data_AF-A0A151QQ25-F1
#
_entry.id   AF-A0A151QQ25-F1
#
_cell.length_a   1.000
_cell.length_b   1.000
_cell.length_c   1.000
_cell.angle_alpha   90.00
_cell.angle_beta   90.00
_cell.angle_gamma   90.00
#
_symmetry.space_group_name_H-M   'P 1'
#
loop_
_entity.id
_entity.type
_entity.pdbx_description
1 polymer ?
#
loop_
_entity_poly.entity_id
_entity_poly.type
_entity_poly.pdbx_seq_one_letter_code
_entity_poly.pdbx_strand_id
1 'polypeptide(L)'
;DGKPIPHHDQNVLQKHAGFFDRNHDGVIYPWETFQGFRAIGCGVLLSTVAAIFINGGLSQKTRPGKFPSILLPIEVKNIQRGKHGSDSGVYDSEGRFVASKFEEIFSKHARTHPEALTSDELMGMLKANREPKDYGGWFASYTEWKILDVLAKDKDGLLHKETIRAVYDGSLFEKMEKEHSEKKNK
;
A
#
# COMPACT_ATOMS: atom_id res chain seq x y z
N ASP A 1 -16.76 -8.36 -14.08
CA ASP A 1 -17.74 -7.36 -13.65
C ASP A 1 -17.11 -6.51 -12.59
N GLY A 2 -16.50 -5.41 -13.04
CA GLY A 2 -16.06 -4.29 -12.20
C GLY A 2 -17.31 -3.51 -11.84
N LYS A 3 -17.74 -3.68 -10.59
CA LYS A 3 -18.79 -2.87 -10.00
C LYS A 3 -18.18 -2.27 -8.75
N PRO A 4 -18.35 -0.96 -8.51
CA PRO A 4 -17.88 -0.34 -7.29
C PRO A 4 -18.51 -1.00 -6.07
N ILE A 5 -17.74 -1.10 -5.00
CA ILE A 5 -18.23 -1.53 -3.70
C ILE A 5 -18.77 -0.28 -3.00
N PRO A 6 -20.02 -0.27 -2.50
CA PRO A 6 -20.50 0.84 -1.69
C PRO A 6 -19.54 1.12 -0.53
N HIS A 7 -19.25 2.40 -0.25
CA HIS A 7 -18.25 2.77 0.77
C HIS A 7 -18.49 2.16 2.16
N HIS A 8 -19.74 1.93 2.54
CA HIS A 8 -20.08 1.33 3.83
C HIS A 8 -19.78 -0.19 3.91
N ASP A 9 -19.62 -0.83 2.76
CA ASP A 9 -19.33 -2.27 2.63
C ASP A 9 -17.83 -2.54 2.38
N GLN A 10 -17.02 -1.49 2.21
CA GLN A 10 -15.58 -1.63 1.96
C GLN A 10 -14.81 -1.98 3.24
N ASN A 11 -13.94 -2.98 3.15
CA ASN A 11 -12.90 -3.16 4.16
C ASN A 11 -11.79 -2.10 3.98
N VAL A 12 -10.93 -1.96 4.99
CA VAL A 12 -9.87 -0.94 4.99
C VAL A 12 -8.84 -1.12 3.86
N LEU A 13 -8.55 -2.35 3.44
CA LEU A 13 -7.65 -2.61 2.31
C LEU A 13 -8.30 -2.24 0.96
N GLN A 14 -9.60 -2.46 0.81
CA GLN A 14 -10.36 -2.00 -0.36
C GLN A 14 -10.41 -0.48 -0.42
N LYS A 15 -10.56 0.19 0.73
CA LYS A 15 -10.47 1.65 0.81
C LYS A 15 -9.07 2.16 0.43
N HIS A 16 -8.02 1.54 0.96
CA HIS A 16 -6.63 1.84 0.59
C HIS A 16 -6.41 1.73 -0.93
N ALA A 17 -6.84 0.62 -1.54
CA ALA A 17 -6.72 0.44 -2.98
C ALA A 17 -7.62 1.39 -3.78
N GLY A 18 -8.81 1.70 -3.25
CA GLY A 18 -9.79 2.59 -3.86
C GLY A 18 -9.27 4.00 -4.16
N PHE A 19 -8.23 4.47 -3.46
CA PHE A 19 -7.55 5.72 -3.82
C PHE A 19 -7.04 5.73 -5.28
N PHE A 20 -6.60 4.58 -5.78
CA PHE A 20 -6.09 4.41 -7.14
C PHE A 20 -7.17 4.07 -8.17
N ASP A 21 -8.40 3.79 -7.77
CA ASP A 21 -9.55 3.59 -8.67
C ASP A 21 -10.12 4.98 -9.03
N ARG A 22 -9.49 5.64 -10.00
CA ARG A 22 -9.66 7.08 -10.26
C ARG A 22 -10.96 7.39 -10.97
N ASN A 23 -11.50 6.43 -11.72
CA ASN A 23 -12.81 6.56 -12.36
C ASN A 23 -13.94 5.93 -11.52
N HIS A 24 -13.62 5.30 -10.38
CA HIS A 24 -14.56 4.66 -9.47
C HIS A 24 -15.41 3.58 -10.15
N ASP A 25 -14.81 2.72 -10.97
CA ASP A 25 -15.50 1.60 -11.62
C ASP A 25 -15.22 0.23 -10.92
N GLY A 26 -14.38 0.23 -9.89
CA GLY A 26 -13.96 -0.95 -9.14
C GLY A 26 -12.79 -1.70 -9.77
N VAL A 27 -12.14 -1.14 -10.80
CA VAL A 27 -11.00 -1.72 -11.51
C VAL A 27 -9.89 -0.68 -11.63
N ILE A 28 -8.68 -1.05 -11.21
CA ILE A 28 -7.51 -0.17 -11.31
C ILE A 28 -6.63 -0.63 -12.45
N TYR A 29 -6.40 0.23 -13.43
CA TYR A 29 -5.45 -0.01 -14.51
C TYR A 29 -4.10 0.69 -14.26
N PRO A 30 -3.02 0.30 -14.98
CA PRO A 30 -1.70 0.90 -14.78
C PRO A 30 -1.67 2.43 -14.90
N TRP A 31 -2.50 3.01 -15.78
CA TRP A 31 -2.58 4.48 -15.92
C TRP A 31 -3.22 5.16 -14.71
N GLU A 32 -4.14 4.50 -14.01
CA GLU A 32 -4.75 5.03 -12.80
C GLU A 32 -3.80 4.90 -11.60
N THR A 33 -3.08 3.78 -11.50
CA THR A 33 -1.98 3.65 -10.53
C THR A 33 -0.95 4.76 -10.75
N PHE A 34 -0.53 5.00 -12.00
CA PHE A 34 0.36 6.10 -12.35
C PHE A 34 -0.22 7.45 -11.91
N GLN A 35 -1.49 7.73 -12.24
CA GLN A 35 -2.17 8.97 -11.86
C GLN A 35 -2.21 9.16 -10.34
N GLY A 36 -2.52 8.11 -9.57
CA GLY A 36 -2.53 8.14 -8.10
C GLY A 36 -1.16 8.50 -7.52
N PHE A 37 -0.08 7.87 -8.01
CA PHE A 37 1.27 8.24 -7.57
C PHE A 37 1.64 9.69 -7.94
N ARG A 38 1.24 10.16 -9.13
CA ARG A 38 1.44 11.56 -9.54
C ARG A 38 0.64 12.52 -8.66
N ALA A 39 -0.55 12.13 -8.23
CA ALA A 39 -1.43 12.94 -7.39
C ALA A 39 -0.85 13.15 -5.99
N ILE A 40 -0.17 12.15 -5.42
CA ILE A 40 0.51 12.26 -4.12
C ILE A 40 1.93 12.86 -4.22
N GLY A 41 2.32 13.36 -5.39
CA GLY A 41 3.58 14.10 -5.59
C GLY A 41 4.78 13.27 -6.05
N CYS A 42 4.63 11.99 -6.40
CA CYS A 42 5.71 11.20 -6.97
C CYS A 42 6.12 11.71 -8.35
N GLY A 43 7.42 11.61 -8.68
CA GLY A 43 7.95 11.89 -10.02
C GLY A 43 7.45 10.91 -11.09
N VAL A 44 7.65 11.24 -12.38
CA VAL A 44 7.23 10.40 -13.51
C VAL A 44 7.86 9.01 -13.45
N LEU A 45 9.18 8.93 -13.23
CA LEU A 45 9.90 7.66 -13.17
C LEU A 45 9.35 6.72 -12.09
N LEU A 46 9.23 7.22 -10.85
CA LEU A 46 8.70 6.44 -9.73
C LEU A 46 7.24 6.00 -9.99
N SER A 47 6.42 6.89 -10.52
CA SER A 47 5.01 6.59 -10.83
C SER A 47 4.88 5.50 -11.90
N THR A 48 5.73 5.52 -12.93
CA THR A 48 5.74 4.50 -14.00
C THR A 48 6.19 3.14 -13.46
N VAL A 49 7.28 3.11 -12.69
CA VAL A 49 7.79 1.85 -12.11
C VAL A 49 6.77 1.23 -11.15
N ALA A 50 6.15 2.05 -10.29
CA ALA A 50 5.12 1.58 -9.36
C ALA A 50 3.89 1.02 -10.09
N ALA A 51 3.41 1.71 -11.14
CA ALA A 51 2.29 1.24 -11.96
C ALA A 51 2.56 -0.14 -12.59
N ILE A 52 3.74 -0.34 -13.19
CA ILE A 52 4.11 -1.63 -13.79
C ILE A 52 4.20 -2.72 -12.72
N PHE A 53 4.86 -2.43 -11.59
CA PHE A 53 5.08 -3.41 -10.54
C PHE A 53 3.77 -3.85 -9.86
N ILE A 54 2.94 -2.90 -9.45
CA ILE A 54 1.69 -3.15 -8.71
C ILE A 54 0.68 -3.87 -9.62
N ASN A 55 0.41 -3.33 -10.81
CA ASN A 55 -0.53 -3.97 -11.74
C ASN A 55 -0.02 -5.32 -12.25
N GLY A 56 1.28 -5.43 -12.55
CA GLY A 56 1.91 -6.70 -12.93
C GLY A 56 1.81 -7.77 -11.85
N GLY A 57 2.02 -7.40 -10.58
CA GLY A 57 1.98 -8.32 -9.45
C GLY A 57 0.57 -8.71 -8.97
N LEU A 58 -0.42 -7.81 -9.14
CA LEU A 58 -1.76 -7.96 -8.55
C LEU A 58 -2.84 -8.35 -9.56
N SER A 59 -2.67 -8.10 -10.86
CA SER A 59 -3.75 -8.25 -11.83
C SER A 59 -4.34 -9.66 -11.85
N GLN A 60 -3.50 -10.69 -12.02
CA GLN A 60 -4.00 -12.07 -12.07
C GLN A 60 -4.50 -12.56 -10.70
N LYS A 61 -3.85 -12.14 -9.61
CA LYS A 61 -4.24 -12.54 -8.24
C LYS A 61 -5.65 -12.07 -7.88
N THR A 62 -6.02 -10.87 -8.31
CA THR A 62 -7.35 -10.29 -8.04
C THR A 62 -8.42 -10.73 -9.04
N ARG A 63 -8.07 -11.56 -10.02
CA ARG A 63 -8.97 -12.02 -11.09
C ARG A 63 -9.02 -13.55 -11.21
N PRO A 64 -9.35 -14.28 -10.14
CA PRO A 64 -9.39 -15.74 -10.16
C PRO A 64 -10.41 -16.24 -11.20
N GLY A 65 -10.05 -17.31 -11.90
CA GLY A 65 -10.87 -17.90 -12.96
C GLY A 65 -10.90 -17.10 -14.27
N LYS A 66 -10.18 -15.96 -14.37
CA LYS A 66 -10.05 -15.19 -15.61
C LYS A 66 -8.71 -15.46 -16.28
N PHE A 67 -8.70 -15.46 -17.61
CA PHE A 67 -7.46 -15.49 -18.39
C PHE A 67 -6.59 -14.26 -18.07
N PRO A 68 -5.25 -14.37 -18.10
CA PRO A 68 -4.37 -13.22 -17.96
C PRO A 68 -4.73 -12.11 -18.95
N SER A 69 -4.67 -10.85 -18.51
CA SER A 69 -4.95 -9.69 -19.35
C SER A 69 -3.70 -8.85 -19.53
N ILE A 70 -3.39 -8.52 -20.79
CA ILE A 70 -2.28 -7.62 -21.15
C ILE A 70 -2.46 -6.19 -20.63
N LEU A 71 -3.69 -5.79 -20.29
CA LEU A 71 -4.00 -4.48 -19.73
C LEU A 71 -3.75 -4.42 -18.20
N LEU A 72 -3.44 -5.56 -17.57
CA LEU A 72 -3.11 -5.67 -16.15
C LEU A 72 -4.11 -4.99 -15.18
N PRO A 73 -5.43 -5.17 -15.32
CA PRO A 73 -6.41 -4.60 -14.39
C PRO A 73 -6.36 -5.29 -13.02
N ILE A 74 -6.57 -4.52 -11.96
CA ILE A 74 -6.73 -5.01 -10.58
C ILE A 74 -8.20 -4.87 -10.19
N GLU A 75 -8.84 -5.94 -9.72
CA GLU A 75 -10.22 -5.85 -9.21
C GLU A 75 -10.23 -5.53 -7.71
N VAL A 76 -10.68 -4.33 -7.35
CA VAL A 76 -10.65 -3.82 -5.97
C VAL A 76 -11.37 -4.76 -5.00
N LYS A 77 -12.52 -5.32 -5.41
CA LYS A 77 -13.28 -6.30 -4.61
C LYS A 77 -12.51 -7.54 -4.16
N ASN A 78 -11.42 -7.86 -4.88
CA ASN A 78 -10.59 -9.04 -4.64
C ASN A 78 -9.19 -8.67 -4.15
N ILE A 79 -8.94 -7.41 -3.78
CA ILE A 79 -7.59 -6.92 -3.45
C ILE A 79 -6.90 -7.70 -2.33
N GLN A 80 -7.65 -8.25 -1.39
CA GLN A 80 -7.15 -9.12 -0.32
C GLN A 80 -6.42 -10.36 -0.85
N ARG A 81 -6.75 -10.84 -2.06
CA ARG A 81 -6.01 -11.91 -2.74
C ARG A 81 -4.61 -11.49 -3.21
N GLY A 82 -4.36 -10.19 -3.26
CA GLY A 82 -3.07 -9.59 -3.57
C GLY A 82 -2.05 -9.70 -2.45
N LYS A 83 -2.52 -9.92 -1.21
CA LYS A 83 -1.65 -10.12 -0.03
C LYS A 83 -0.63 -11.23 -0.30
N HIS A 84 0.53 -11.08 0.31
CA HIS A 84 1.63 -12.02 0.23
C HIS A 84 2.12 -12.37 1.63
N GLY A 85 2.86 -13.47 1.76
CA GLY A 85 3.57 -13.78 2.99
C GLY A 85 4.60 -12.71 3.30
N SER A 86 5.18 -12.78 4.49
CA SER A 86 6.22 -11.84 4.93
C SER A 86 5.79 -10.37 5.01
N ASP A 87 4.47 -10.12 4.96
CA ASP A 87 3.88 -8.81 5.24
C ASP A 87 3.88 -8.52 6.75
N SER A 88 3.24 -7.43 7.17
CA SER A 88 3.15 -7.05 8.59
C SER A 88 2.06 -7.82 9.36
N GLY A 89 1.17 -8.52 8.66
CA GLY A 89 -0.04 -9.11 9.24
C GLY A 89 -1.12 -8.10 9.67
N VAL A 90 -0.95 -6.80 9.42
CA VAL A 90 -1.91 -5.76 9.87
C VAL A 90 -3.24 -5.85 9.13
N TYR A 91 -3.23 -6.27 7.86
CA TYR A 91 -4.45 -6.72 7.20
C TYR A 91 -4.64 -8.21 7.43
N ASP A 92 -5.82 -8.65 7.87
CA ASP A 92 -6.16 -10.07 7.88
C ASP A 92 -6.42 -10.61 6.46
N SER A 93 -6.74 -11.90 6.33
CA SER A 93 -7.01 -12.56 5.04
C SER A 93 -8.19 -11.94 4.27
N GLU A 94 -9.09 -11.26 4.97
CA GLU A 94 -10.26 -10.59 4.41
C GLU A 94 -10.02 -9.09 4.20
N GLY A 95 -8.81 -8.59 4.43
CA GLY A 95 -8.46 -7.17 4.26
C GLY A 95 -8.93 -6.26 5.39
N ARG A 96 -9.26 -6.80 6.57
CA ARG A 96 -9.65 -6.02 7.76
C ARG A 96 -8.43 -5.66 8.61
N PHE A 97 -8.52 -4.56 9.36
CA PHE A 97 -7.44 -4.08 10.22
C PHE A 97 -7.31 -4.92 11.50
N VAL A 98 -6.11 -5.39 11.80
CA VAL A 98 -5.78 -6.16 13.00
C VAL A 98 -4.95 -5.29 13.94
N ALA A 99 -5.63 -4.66 14.90
CA ALA A 99 -5.01 -3.69 15.80
C ALA A 99 -3.82 -4.25 16.59
N SER A 100 -3.89 -5.50 17.05
CA SER A 100 -2.78 -6.14 17.78
C SER A 100 -1.53 -6.28 16.91
N LYS A 101 -1.68 -6.64 15.63
CA LYS A 101 -0.56 -6.75 14.67
C LYS A 101 0.03 -5.39 14.35
N PHE A 102 -0.80 -4.35 14.31
CA PHE A 102 -0.33 -2.99 14.15
C PHE A 102 0.51 -2.53 15.34
N GLU A 103 0.03 -2.73 16.57
CA GLU A 103 0.80 -2.38 17.77
C GLU A 103 2.10 -3.21 17.91
N GLU A 104 2.08 -4.48 17.46
CA GLU A 104 3.28 -5.33 17.41
C GLU A 104 4.42 -4.73 16.57
N ILE A 105 4.14 -3.93 15.54
CA ILE A 105 5.17 -3.24 14.74
C ILE A 105 6.06 -2.41 15.67
N PHE A 106 5.44 -1.57 16.51
CA PHE A 106 6.15 -0.63 17.35
C PHE A 106 6.72 -1.31 18.58
N SER A 107 5.93 -2.16 19.25
CA SER A 107 6.38 -2.83 20.47
C SER A 107 7.59 -3.76 20.24
N LYS A 108 7.78 -4.28 19.02
CA LYS A 108 8.90 -5.16 18.68
C LYS A 108 10.08 -4.43 18.04
N HIS A 109 9.82 -3.43 17.20
CA HIS A 109 10.83 -2.86 16.31
C HIS A 109 11.18 -1.40 16.60
N ALA A 110 10.32 -0.61 17.24
CA ALA A 110 10.57 0.79 17.55
C ALA A 110 11.40 0.93 18.85
N ARG A 111 12.71 0.69 18.75
CA ARG A 111 13.65 0.65 19.90
C ARG A 111 14.13 2.04 20.30
N THR A 112 14.20 2.95 19.34
CA THR A 112 14.77 4.30 19.48
C THR A 112 13.71 5.33 19.83
N HIS A 113 12.57 5.28 19.13
CA HIS A 113 11.43 6.16 19.32
C HIS A 113 10.17 5.32 19.47
N PRO A 114 9.47 5.29 20.62
CA PRO A 114 8.36 4.37 20.84
C PRO A 114 7.23 4.44 19.79
N GLU A 115 7.02 5.63 19.19
CA GLU A 115 5.94 5.90 18.25
C GLU A 115 6.44 6.19 16.82
N ALA A 116 7.68 5.80 16.49
CA ALA A 116 8.21 5.94 15.13
C ALA A 116 9.30 4.89 14.82
N LEU A 117 9.44 4.54 13.55
CA LEU A 117 10.55 3.70 13.08
C LEU A 117 11.61 4.56 12.42
N THR A 118 12.87 4.31 12.78
CA THR A 118 14.01 4.68 11.93
C THR A 118 14.07 3.76 10.70
N SER A 119 14.78 4.17 9.65
CA SER A 119 14.96 3.32 8.47
C SER A 119 15.66 1.99 8.81
N ASP A 120 16.58 1.96 9.78
CA ASP A 120 17.27 0.74 10.21
C ASP A 120 16.35 -0.23 10.96
N GLU A 121 15.51 0.30 11.86
CA GLU A 121 14.48 -0.48 12.55
C GLU A 121 13.44 -1.04 11.58
N LEU A 122 13.06 -0.24 10.57
CA LEU A 122 12.19 -0.68 9.49
C LEU A 122 12.83 -1.84 8.70
N MET A 123 14.10 -1.74 8.31
CA MET A 123 14.80 -2.84 7.63
C MET A 123 14.94 -4.08 8.53
N GLY A 124 15.13 -3.88 9.84
CA GLY A 124 15.13 -4.94 10.84
C GLY A 124 13.79 -5.68 10.91
N MET A 125 12.68 -4.94 10.91
CA MET A 125 11.32 -5.49 10.85
C MET A 125 11.11 -6.31 9.57
N LEU A 126 11.46 -5.76 8.41
CA LEU A 126 11.32 -6.47 7.13
C LEU A 126 12.08 -7.79 7.11
N LYS A 127 13.27 -7.84 7.73
CA LYS A 127 14.04 -9.07 7.86
C LYS A 127 13.38 -10.05 8.83
N ALA A 128 12.83 -9.56 9.94
CA ALA A 128 12.18 -10.37 10.97
C ALA A 128 10.86 -11.01 10.48
N ASN A 129 10.14 -10.33 9.60
CA ASN A 129 8.85 -10.82 9.06
C ASN A 129 9.01 -11.89 7.97
N ARG A 130 10.23 -12.15 7.48
CA ARG A 130 10.46 -13.09 6.36
C ARG A 130 9.98 -14.50 6.67
N GLU A 131 9.02 -14.96 5.87
CA GLU A 131 8.62 -16.37 5.87
C GLU A 131 9.62 -17.21 5.07
N PRO A 132 9.95 -18.43 5.53
CA PRO A 132 10.89 -19.29 4.81
C PRO A 132 10.47 -19.54 3.35
N LYS A 133 11.40 -19.30 2.42
CA LYS A 133 11.23 -19.51 0.95
C LYS A 133 10.25 -18.57 0.26
N ASP A 134 9.71 -17.56 0.94
CA ASP A 134 8.81 -16.56 0.34
C ASP A 134 9.58 -15.39 -0.32
N TYR A 135 10.46 -15.69 -1.27
CA TYR A 135 11.31 -14.67 -1.91
C TYR A 135 10.50 -13.56 -2.59
N GLY A 136 9.32 -13.90 -3.12
CA GLY A 136 8.40 -12.95 -3.73
C GLY A 136 7.81 -11.99 -2.70
N GLY A 137 7.31 -12.50 -1.57
CA GLY A 137 6.81 -11.66 -0.48
C GLY A 137 7.90 -10.83 0.18
N TRP A 138 9.13 -11.34 0.28
CA TRP A 138 10.27 -10.56 0.78
C TRP A 138 10.54 -9.33 -0.07
N PHE A 139 10.53 -9.51 -1.40
CA PHE A 139 10.76 -8.42 -2.34
C PHE A 139 9.61 -7.42 -2.33
N ALA A 140 8.36 -7.90 -2.37
CA ALA A 140 7.17 -7.04 -2.31
C ALA A 140 7.12 -6.21 -1.02
N SER A 141 7.28 -6.86 0.15
CA SER A 141 7.31 -6.20 1.46
C SER A 141 8.43 -5.14 1.53
N TYR A 142 9.63 -5.45 1.03
CA TYR A 142 10.71 -4.46 0.95
C TYR A 142 10.34 -3.25 0.10
N THR A 143 9.77 -3.46 -1.08
CA THR A 143 9.40 -2.37 -1.99
C THR A 143 8.30 -1.50 -1.40
N GLU A 144 7.23 -2.10 -0.87
CA GLU A 144 6.10 -1.38 -0.26
C GLU A 144 6.56 -0.48 0.89
N TRP A 145 7.30 -1.04 1.84
CA TRP A 145 7.80 -0.30 2.99
C TRP A 145 8.86 0.73 2.61
N LYS A 146 9.69 0.47 1.59
CA LYS A 146 10.68 1.45 1.15
C LYS A 146 10.04 2.64 0.44
N ILE A 147 8.99 2.42 -0.36
CA ILE A 147 8.21 3.50 -0.95
C ILE A 147 7.57 4.32 0.17
N LEU A 148 6.95 3.68 1.16
CA LEU A 148 6.36 4.38 2.30
C LEU A 148 7.39 5.22 3.08
N ASP A 149 8.55 4.65 3.41
CA ASP A 149 9.67 5.35 4.06
C ASP A 149 10.09 6.59 3.27
N VAL A 150 10.25 6.48 1.95
CA VAL A 150 10.63 7.62 1.09
C VAL A 150 9.55 8.69 1.04
N LEU A 151 8.28 8.30 1.02
CA LEU A 151 7.16 9.23 0.88
C LEU A 151 6.77 9.94 2.18
N ALA A 152 6.94 9.26 3.31
CA ALA A 152 6.20 9.60 4.51
C ALA A 152 7.05 9.77 5.78
N LYS A 153 8.37 9.56 5.70
CA LYS A 153 9.29 9.92 6.78
C LYS A 153 9.35 11.43 6.95
N ASP A 154 9.57 11.87 8.18
CA ASP A 154 9.79 13.29 8.48
C ASP A 154 11.22 13.75 8.11
N LYS A 155 11.51 15.02 8.41
CA LYS A 155 12.81 15.64 8.16
C LYS A 155 13.97 15.01 8.94
N ASP A 156 13.67 14.33 10.04
CA ASP A 156 14.62 13.67 10.93
C ASP A 156 14.77 12.18 10.56
N GLY A 157 14.07 11.73 9.51
CA GLY A 157 14.12 10.36 9.00
C GLY A 157 13.24 9.38 9.75
N LEU A 158 12.25 9.87 10.49
CA LEU A 158 11.35 9.05 11.29
C LEU A 158 10.03 8.78 10.58
N LEU A 159 9.65 7.50 10.51
CA LEU A 159 8.35 7.07 10.00
C LEU A 159 7.38 6.86 11.18
N HIS A 160 6.52 7.85 11.40
CA HIS A 160 5.63 7.91 12.56
C HIS A 160 4.50 6.88 12.52
N LYS A 161 4.10 6.39 13.71
CA LYS A 161 3.01 5.44 13.90
C LYS A 161 1.70 5.90 13.29
N GLU A 162 1.32 7.16 13.53
CA GLU A 162 0.10 7.73 12.95
C GLU A 162 0.13 7.74 11.42
N THR A 163 1.30 8.01 10.82
CA THR A 163 1.49 7.95 9.38
C THR A 163 1.33 6.54 8.85
N ILE A 164 1.90 5.53 9.53
CA ILE A 164 1.73 4.12 9.17
C ILE A 164 0.26 3.69 9.35
N ARG A 165 -0.43 4.15 10.40
CA ARG A 165 -1.86 3.88 10.61
C ARG A 165 -2.70 4.43 9.45
N ALA A 166 -2.40 5.66 9.00
CA ALA A 166 -3.08 6.30 7.89
C ALA A 166 -2.90 5.55 6.55
N VAL A 167 -1.78 4.83 6.37
CA VAL A 167 -1.63 3.92 5.21
C VAL A 167 -2.67 2.81 5.30
N TYR A 168 -2.75 2.16 6.45
CA TYR A 168 -3.59 0.98 6.64
C TYR A 168 -5.09 1.30 6.62
N ASP A 169 -5.52 2.45 7.13
CA ASP A 169 -6.94 2.88 7.10
C ASP A 169 -7.35 3.57 5.78
N GLY A 170 -6.40 3.71 4.85
CA GLY A 170 -6.60 4.29 3.51
C GLY A 170 -6.61 5.82 3.46
N SER A 171 -6.35 6.54 4.55
CA SER A 171 -6.42 8.01 4.58
C SER A 171 -5.13 8.73 4.17
N LEU A 172 -3.97 8.05 4.17
CA LEU A 172 -2.68 8.72 3.91
C LEU A 172 -2.64 9.37 2.52
N PHE A 173 -3.01 8.63 1.48
CA PHE A 173 -2.87 9.13 0.11
C PHE A 173 -3.84 10.26 -0.21
N GLU A 174 -5.06 10.23 0.34
CA GLU A 174 -6.00 11.36 0.26
C GLU A 174 -5.41 12.62 0.89
N LYS A 175 -4.80 12.49 2.08
CA LYS A 175 -4.11 13.60 2.74
C LYS A 175 -2.96 14.13 1.89
N MET A 176 -2.13 13.25 1.34
CA MET A 176 -1.00 13.63 0.48
C MET A 176 -1.46 14.33 -0.81
N GLU A 177 -2.50 13.83 -1.48
CA GLU A 177 -3.07 14.46 -2.68
C GLU A 177 -3.58 15.86 -2.37
N LYS A 178 -4.30 16.03 -1.26
CA LYS A 178 -4.78 17.34 -0.81
C LYS A 178 -3.60 18.31 -0.60
N GLU A 179 -2.61 17.91 0.20
CA GLU A 179 -1.41 18.74 0.46
C GLU A 179 -0.63 19.07 -0.82
N HIS A 180 -0.53 18.12 -1.76
CA HIS A 180 0.16 18.32 -3.02
C HIS A 180 -0.58 19.30 -3.93
N SER A 181 -1.91 19.22 -3.97
CA SER A 181 -2.76 20.16 -4.72
C SER A 181 -2.67 21.59 -4.17
N GLU A 182 -2.66 21.75 -2.85
CA GLU A 182 -2.53 23.05 -2.17
C GLU A 182 -1.16 23.69 -2.45
N LYS A 183 -0.09 22.90 -2.53
CA LYS A 183 1.26 23.39 -2.88
C LYS A 183 1.38 23.82 -4.34
N LYS A 184 0.65 23.18 -5.26
CA LYS A 184 0.62 23.57 -6.69
C LYS A 184 -0.18 24.85 -6.96
N ASN A 185 -1.17 25.13 -6.11
CA ASN A 185 -2.02 26.30 -6.21
C ASN A 185 -1.43 27.54 -5.49
N LYS A 186 -0.24 27.42 -4.90
CA LYS A 186 0.55 28.50 -4.32
C LYS A 186 1.71 28.85 -5.25
#